data_AF-A0A363NQU3-F1
#
_entry.id   AF-A0A363NQU3-F1
#
_cell.length_a   1.000
_cell.length_b   1.000
_cell.length_c   1.000
_cell.angle_alpha   90.00
_cell.angle_beta   90.00
_cell.angle_gamma   90.00
#
_symmetry.space_group_name_H-M   'P 1'
#
loop_
_entity.id
_entity.type
_entity.pdbx_description
1 polymer ?
#
loop_
_entity_poly.entity_id
_entity_poly.type
_entity_poly.pdbx_seq_one_letter_code
_entity_poly.pdbx_strand_id
1 'polypeptide(L)'
;MEKIILQVKESCIADWGKMTAQEQGRFCGKCEKIVVDFSQMSDQEIVDQIKKSSKGLCGRFYEDQLLRELDASFSFAKNPVWLNRWNGIAAGLMLIGSLSLPAVQAQTFTTGKVAVVQTKDVAATESVEKLTIPSQPLKSEPALSNQDSIKVKISGKIVCASGEGSMTGTDVSIGDYHTKAGENGSFEFWVPQSLFSKDQELRAQMIGYKTVVVRLKKGNKKAINKPIKMEVRPMIMGLIATSDR
;
A
#
# COMPACT_ATOMS: atom_id res chain seq x y z
N MET A 1 28.80 -0.37 11.10
CA MET A 1 27.69 -0.74 10.20
C MET A 1 28.13 -0.40 8.80
N GLU A 2 28.01 -1.34 7.87
CA GLU A 2 28.39 -1.17 6.48
C GLU A 2 27.46 -0.13 5.84
N LYS A 3 28.03 0.98 5.36
CA LYS A 3 27.29 2.06 4.71
C LYS A 3 27.25 1.77 3.22
N ILE A 4 26.06 1.46 2.71
CA ILE A 4 25.85 1.19 1.29
C ILE A 4 25.28 2.45 0.66
N ILE A 5 25.96 2.97 -0.37
CA ILE A 5 25.43 4.03 -1.24
C ILE A 5 25.04 3.39 -2.56
N LEU A 6 23.78 3.61 -2.94
CA LEU A 6 23.22 3.12 -4.20
C LEU A 6 23.48 4.11 -5.34
N GLN A 7 24.04 3.64 -6.45
CA GLN A 7 24.27 4.43 -7.65
C GLN A 7 23.94 3.63 -8.91
N VAL A 8 23.69 4.35 -10.01
CA VAL A 8 23.47 3.76 -11.33
C VAL A 8 24.68 4.06 -12.21
N LYS A 9 25.39 3.02 -12.66
CA LYS A 9 26.60 3.16 -13.49
C LYS A 9 26.28 3.27 -14.98
N GLU A 10 25.28 2.51 -15.44
CA GLU A 10 24.87 2.45 -16.84
C GLU A 10 23.36 2.69 -16.94
N SER A 11 22.96 3.86 -17.42
CA SER A 11 21.54 4.21 -17.60
C SER A 11 20.87 3.28 -18.61
N CYS A 12 19.70 2.77 -18.25
CA CYS A 12 18.82 2.00 -19.12
C CYS A 12 17.66 2.88 -19.60
N ILE A 13 17.72 3.36 -20.84
CA ILE A 13 16.71 4.25 -21.44
C ILE A 13 15.56 3.51 -22.14
N ALA A 14 15.37 2.21 -21.87
CA ALA A 14 14.29 1.43 -22.45
C ALA A 14 12.93 1.78 -21.81
N ASP A 15 11.84 1.55 -22.55
CA ASP A 15 10.49 1.77 -22.03
C ASP A 15 10.07 0.61 -21.12
N TRP A 16 9.94 0.89 -19.82
CA TRP A 16 9.48 -0.07 -18.80
C TRP A 16 8.15 -0.72 -19.18
N GLY A 17 7.22 0.04 -19.80
CA GLY A 17 5.89 -0.42 -20.20
C GLY A 17 5.92 -1.52 -21.25
N LYS A 18 6.98 -1.57 -22.07
CA LYS A 18 7.15 -2.52 -23.18
C LYS A 18 8.00 -3.75 -22.82
N MET A 19 8.49 -3.84 -21.58
CA MET A 19 9.28 -4.98 -21.11
C MET A 19 8.40 -6.20 -20.81
N THR A 20 8.97 -7.39 -20.96
CA THR A 20 8.27 -8.65 -20.67
C THR A 20 8.24 -8.90 -19.16
N ALA A 21 7.06 -9.13 -18.58
CA ALA A 21 6.94 -9.44 -17.16
C ALA A 21 7.67 -10.75 -16.80
N GLN A 22 8.31 -10.76 -15.64
CA GLN A 22 9.03 -11.89 -15.03
C GLN A 22 8.70 -11.95 -13.54
N GLU A 23 9.02 -13.05 -12.86
CA GLU A 23 8.66 -13.24 -11.44
C GLU A 23 9.16 -12.12 -10.51
N GLN A 24 10.39 -11.61 -10.73
CA GLN A 24 11.04 -10.61 -9.88
C GLN A 24 11.17 -9.24 -10.54
N GLY A 25 10.51 -8.98 -11.67
CA GLY A 25 10.65 -7.73 -12.38
C GLY A 25 10.21 -7.82 -13.84
N ARG A 26 10.90 -7.11 -14.72
CA ARG A 26 10.63 -7.17 -16.17
C ARG A 26 11.92 -7.37 -16.96
N PHE A 27 11.92 -8.28 -17.91
CA PHE A 27 13.05 -8.48 -18.81
C PHE A 27 13.14 -7.34 -19.82
N CYS A 28 14.28 -6.66 -19.84
CA CYS A 28 14.60 -5.61 -20.79
C CYS A 28 15.45 -6.16 -21.93
N GLY A 29 14.93 -6.13 -23.16
CA GLY A 29 15.69 -6.54 -24.35
C GLY A 29 16.85 -5.61 -24.73
N LYS A 30 16.97 -4.41 -24.12
CA LYS A 30 18.04 -3.45 -24.43
C LYS A 30 19.30 -3.65 -23.57
N CYS A 31 19.13 -3.94 -22.28
CA CYS A 31 20.26 -4.25 -21.39
C CYS A 31 20.41 -5.74 -21.11
N GLU A 32 19.53 -6.56 -21.70
CA GLU A 32 19.48 -8.04 -21.59
C GLU A 32 19.47 -8.53 -20.13
N LYS A 33 18.76 -7.80 -19.27
CA LYS A 33 18.67 -8.07 -17.83
C LYS A 33 17.23 -8.00 -17.35
N ILE A 34 16.96 -8.67 -16.23
CA ILE A 34 15.75 -8.44 -15.46
C ILE A 34 15.92 -7.11 -14.71
N VAL A 35 15.03 -6.17 -14.97
CA VAL A 35 14.96 -4.88 -14.28
C VAL A 35 13.98 -5.01 -13.11
N VAL A 36 14.49 -4.84 -11.89
CA VAL A 36 13.71 -4.90 -10.65
C VAL A 36 13.20 -3.51 -10.28
N ASP A 37 11.93 -3.40 -9.87
CA ASP A 37 11.35 -2.12 -9.43
C ASP A 37 11.55 -1.93 -7.92
N PHE A 38 12.42 -1.00 -7.55
CA PHE A 38 12.73 -0.65 -6.17
C PHE A 38 11.94 0.57 -5.68
N SER A 39 11.06 1.15 -6.51
CA SER A 39 10.37 2.41 -6.21
C SER A 39 9.55 2.38 -4.91
N GLN A 40 9.10 1.19 -4.49
CA GLN A 40 8.29 0.99 -3.28
C GLN A 40 9.02 0.19 -2.19
N MET A 41 10.30 -0.13 -2.38
CA MET A 41 11.09 -0.88 -1.38
C MET A 41 11.68 0.06 -0.33
N SER A 42 11.69 -0.41 0.91
CA SER A 42 12.45 0.18 2.02
C SER A 42 13.96 -0.02 1.83
N ASP A 43 14.77 0.76 2.56
CA ASP A 43 16.23 0.65 2.51
C ASP A 43 16.71 -0.76 2.84
N GLN A 44 16.08 -1.42 3.82
CA GLN A 44 16.38 -2.80 4.17
C GLN A 44 16.07 -3.75 3.00
N GLU A 45 14.90 -3.63 2.37
CA GLU A 45 14.51 -4.47 1.24
C GLU A 45 15.43 -4.25 0.03
N ILE A 46 15.83 -3.00 -0.24
CA ILE A 46 16.82 -2.67 -1.27
C ILE A 46 18.14 -3.38 -0.99
N VAL A 47 18.66 -3.27 0.24
CA VAL A 47 19.92 -3.91 0.64
C VAL A 47 19.84 -5.44 0.56
N ASP A 48 18.77 -6.03 1.07
CA ASP A 48 18.55 -7.48 1.03
C ASP A 48 18.49 -7.99 -0.42
N GLN A 49 17.82 -7.27 -1.31
CA GLN A 49 17.70 -7.63 -2.72
C GLN A 49 19.07 -7.52 -3.44
N ILE A 50 19.85 -6.48 -3.15
CA ILE A 50 21.20 -6.33 -3.71
C ILE A 50 22.12 -7.45 -3.22
N LYS A 51 22.10 -7.77 -1.92
CA LYS A 51 22.93 -8.83 -1.31
C LYS A 51 22.60 -10.23 -1.83
N LYS A 52 21.33 -10.50 -2.14
CA LYS A 52 20.90 -11.77 -2.76
C LYS A 52 21.33 -11.88 -4.23
N SER A 53 21.54 -10.76 -4.91
CA SER A 53 21.93 -10.77 -6.32
C SER A 53 23.42 -11.07 -6.48
N SER A 54 23.75 -12.09 -7.26
CA SER A 54 25.14 -12.56 -7.40
C SER A 54 25.96 -11.81 -8.44
N LYS A 55 25.34 -10.98 -9.30
CA LYS A 55 25.99 -10.04 -10.24
C LYS A 55 24.99 -9.19 -11.04
N GLY A 56 25.39 -7.94 -11.33
CA GLY A 56 24.90 -7.16 -12.49
C GLY A 56 23.39 -6.90 -12.55
N LEU A 57 22.80 -6.45 -11.45
CA LEU A 57 21.36 -6.18 -11.36
C LEU A 57 21.00 -4.84 -12.00
N CYS A 58 20.00 -4.82 -12.88
CA CYS A 58 19.40 -3.58 -13.36
C CYS A 58 18.22 -3.23 -12.45
N GLY A 59 18.11 -1.97 -12.04
CA GLY A 59 17.03 -1.53 -11.17
C GLY A 59 16.30 -0.32 -11.74
N ARG A 60 15.07 -0.12 -11.25
CA ARG A 60 14.22 1.05 -11.47
C ARG A 60 13.98 1.73 -10.12
N PHE A 61 14.34 3.00 -10.02
CA PHE A 61 14.40 3.77 -8.78
C PHE A 61 13.76 5.13 -8.96
N TYR A 62 13.27 5.73 -7.88
CA TYR A 62 13.16 7.18 -7.83
C TYR A 62 14.54 7.81 -7.65
N GLU A 63 14.74 9.00 -8.23
CA GLU A 63 16.03 9.70 -8.17
C GLU A 63 16.53 9.95 -6.74
N ASP A 64 15.64 10.28 -5.83
CA ASP A 64 15.93 10.51 -4.39
C ASP A 64 16.22 9.22 -3.58
N GLN A 65 16.14 8.04 -4.20
CA GLN A 65 16.65 6.79 -3.61
C GLN A 65 18.15 6.59 -3.91
N LEU A 66 18.71 7.31 -4.88
CA LEU A 66 20.12 7.18 -5.28
C LEU A 66 21.01 8.19 -4.53
N LEU A 67 22.32 7.92 -4.52
CA LEU A 67 23.37 8.81 -4.01
C LEU A 67 23.19 9.26 -2.55
N ARG A 68 22.49 8.45 -1.75
CA ARG A 68 22.37 8.61 -0.30
C ARG A 68 22.78 7.33 0.42
N GLU A 69 23.10 7.47 1.69
CA GLU A 69 23.30 6.31 2.57
C GLU A 69 21.97 5.58 2.74
N LEU A 70 21.98 4.26 2.52
CA LEU A 70 20.86 3.39 2.83
C LEU A 70 20.91 3.01 4.31
N ASP A 71 19.81 3.23 5.02
CA ASP A 71 19.69 2.87 6.42
C ASP A 71 19.11 1.46 6.58
N ALA A 72 19.98 0.47 6.64
CA ALA A 72 19.62 -0.92 6.92
C ALA A 72 19.60 -1.25 8.43
N SER A 73 19.62 -0.24 9.32
CA SER A 73 19.87 -0.45 10.75
C SER A 73 18.73 -1.09 11.55
N PHE A 74 17.54 -1.28 10.95
CA PHE A 74 16.42 -1.91 11.63
C PHE A 74 16.00 -3.23 10.96
N SER A 75 16.63 -4.32 11.39
CA SER A 75 15.97 -5.62 11.28
C SER A 75 14.85 -5.68 12.32
N PHE A 76 13.60 -5.48 11.90
CA PHE A 76 12.51 -6.21 12.53
C PHE A 76 12.71 -7.67 12.16
N ALA A 77 13.69 -8.33 12.78
CA ALA A 77 13.64 -9.77 12.91
C ALA A 77 12.24 -10.04 13.46
N LYS A 78 11.38 -10.64 12.63
CA LYS A 78 10.01 -10.97 12.98
C LYS A 78 10.07 -11.58 14.37
N ASN A 79 9.64 -10.84 15.37
CA ASN A 79 9.34 -11.41 16.66
C ASN A 79 7.89 -11.86 16.49
N PRO A 80 7.58 -13.12 16.14
CA PRO A 80 6.22 -13.59 16.23
C PRO A 80 5.86 -13.56 17.71
N VAL A 81 5.19 -12.47 18.13
CA VAL A 81 4.54 -12.37 19.45
C VAL A 81 3.48 -13.49 19.62
N TRP A 82 3.20 -14.25 18.56
CA TRP A 82 2.38 -15.45 18.56
C TRP A 82 3.11 -16.76 18.93
N LEU A 83 4.45 -16.83 18.99
CA LEU A 83 5.14 -18.10 19.32
C LEU A 83 5.42 -18.33 20.81
N ASN A 84 4.95 -17.46 21.71
CA ASN A 84 5.11 -17.62 23.17
C ASN A 84 3.80 -17.89 23.92
N ARG A 85 2.84 -18.57 23.26
CA ARG A 85 1.59 -19.07 23.89
C ARG A 85 1.44 -20.60 23.82
N TRP A 86 2.53 -21.35 23.96
CA TRP A 86 2.49 -22.78 24.23
C TRP A 86 3.16 -23.12 25.56
N ASN A 87 2.49 -22.75 26.65
CA ASN A 87 2.56 -23.50 27.89
C ASN A 87 1.25 -24.30 28.01
N GLY A 88 1.35 -25.63 27.92
CA GLY A 88 0.26 -26.61 27.94
C GLY A 88 -0.06 -27.10 26.53
N ILE A 89 0.09 -28.36 26.14
CA ILE A 89 -0.17 -29.62 26.85
C ILE A 89 0.88 -30.65 26.38
N ALA A 90 1.68 -31.18 27.30
CA ALA A 90 2.48 -32.38 27.09
C ALA A 90 2.21 -33.35 28.23
N ALA A 91 1.18 -34.20 28.07
CA ALA A 91 1.03 -35.50 28.73
C ALA A 91 -0.31 -36.11 28.27
N GLY A 92 -0.25 -37.21 27.51
CA GLY A 92 -1.46 -37.96 27.17
C GLY A 92 -1.41 -38.80 25.91
N LEU A 93 -0.26 -39.36 25.53
CA LEU A 93 -0.22 -40.48 24.56
C LEU A 93 -0.03 -41.78 25.34
N MET A 94 -1.14 -42.29 25.87
CA MET A 94 -1.28 -43.70 26.20
C MET A 94 -1.54 -44.46 24.89
N LEU A 95 -0.68 -45.44 24.63
CA LEU A 95 -0.77 -46.41 23.54
C LEU A 95 -2.07 -47.22 23.64
N ILE A 96 -2.60 -47.65 22.48
CA ILE A 96 -3.04 -49.01 22.10
C ILE A 96 -3.93 -48.87 20.86
N GLY A 97 -3.69 -49.69 19.83
CA GLY A 97 -4.73 -50.01 18.85
C GLY A 97 -4.28 -50.22 17.41
N SER A 98 -3.47 -51.24 17.17
CA SER A 98 -3.20 -51.80 15.84
C SER A 98 -4.51 -52.25 15.18
N LEU A 99 -4.79 -51.81 13.96
CA LEU A 99 -5.56 -52.57 12.96
C LEU A 99 -5.16 -52.11 11.54
N SER A 100 -4.87 -53.11 10.72
CA SER A 100 -4.34 -53.03 9.36
C SER A 100 -5.38 -52.57 8.33
N LEU A 101 -4.92 -51.71 7.39
CA LEU A 101 -5.16 -51.58 5.93
C LEU A 101 -6.47 -52.10 5.28
N PRO A 102 -6.97 -51.50 4.16
CA PRO A 102 -6.15 -50.93 3.09
C PRO A 102 -6.60 -49.58 2.47
N ALA A 103 -5.70 -49.06 1.64
CA ALA A 103 -5.81 -47.86 0.84
C ALA A 103 -7.01 -47.89 -0.12
N VAL A 104 -7.86 -46.86 -0.04
CA VAL A 104 -8.76 -46.49 -1.13
C VAL A 104 -8.02 -45.49 -2.01
N GLN A 105 -7.57 -45.94 -3.18
CA GLN A 105 -7.09 -45.07 -4.25
C GLN A 105 -8.28 -44.27 -4.80
N ALA A 106 -8.27 -42.96 -4.58
CA ALA A 106 -9.12 -42.05 -5.34
C ALA A 106 -8.62 -42.02 -6.79
N GLN A 107 -9.45 -42.49 -7.72
CA GLN A 107 -9.15 -42.53 -9.14
C GLN A 107 -9.16 -41.11 -9.73
N THR A 108 -8.10 -40.83 -10.48
CA THR A 108 -7.92 -39.68 -11.36
C THR A 108 -8.87 -39.70 -12.56
N PHE A 109 -9.25 -38.49 -12.99
CA PHE A 109 -9.56 -38.07 -14.36
C PHE A 109 -10.65 -38.80 -15.16
N THR A 110 -11.69 -38.05 -15.53
CA THR A 110 -12.10 -37.96 -16.95
C THR A 110 -12.75 -36.59 -17.23
N THR A 111 -12.22 -35.94 -18.25
CA THR A 111 -12.76 -34.77 -18.93
C THR A 111 -13.79 -35.22 -19.98
N GLY A 112 -14.83 -34.40 -20.18
CA GLY A 112 -15.74 -34.44 -21.32
C GLY A 112 -17.13 -34.96 -20.93
N LYS A 113 -18.25 -34.40 -21.37
CA LYS A 113 -18.53 -33.47 -22.46
C LYS A 113 -19.97 -32.96 -22.21
N VAL A 114 -20.18 -31.70 -22.58
CA VAL A 114 -21.47 -30.99 -22.60
C VAL A 114 -22.56 -31.79 -23.32
N ALA A 115 -23.76 -31.81 -22.75
CA ALA A 115 -25.01 -31.95 -23.49
C ALA A 115 -26.07 -31.02 -22.89
N VAL A 116 -26.43 -30.03 -23.70
CA VAL A 116 -27.59 -29.13 -23.58
C VAL A 116 -28.86 -29.93 -23.89
N VAL A 117 -30.00 -29.49 -23.34
CA VAL A 117 -31.36 -29.40 -23.93
C VAL A 117 -32.27 -28.98 -22.76
N GLN A 118 -32.66 -27.70 -22.62
CA GLN A 118 -33.89 -27.07 -23.16
C GLN A 118 -35.14 -27.95 -22.99
N THR A 119 -36.33 -27.55 -22.58
CA THR A 119 -37.04 -26.31 -22.23
C THR A 119 -38.46 -26.81 -21.92
N LYS A 120 -39.24 -26.04 -21.16
CA LYS A 120 -40.69 -25.75 -21.33
C LYS A 120 -41.22 -25.25 -20.00
N ASP A 121 -41.54 -23.97 -19.94
CA ASP A 121 -42.92 -23.43 -19.95
C ASP A 121 -43.47 -23.41 -18.50
N VAL A 122 -44.09 -22.36 -17.96
CA VAL A 122 -44.82 -21.25 -18.56
C VAL A 122 -45.14 -20.23 -17.45
N ALA A 123 -45.29 -18.97 -17.86
CA ALA A 123 -46.08 -17.86 -17.27
C ALA A 123 -45.82 -17.46 -15.79
N ALA A 124 -45.35 -16.22 -15.55
CA ALA A 124 -46.15 -14.99 -15.40
C ALA A 124 -46.77 -14.93 -13.98
N THR A 125 -46.82 -13.82 -13.23
CA THR A 125 -46.69 -12.39 -13.50
C THR A 125 -46.49 -11.71 -12.13
N GLU A 126 -45.86 -10.53 -12.12
CA GLU A 126 -46.10 -9.37 -11.24
C GLU A 126 -46.59 -9.56 -9.79
N SER A 127 -45.87 -8.95 -8.83
CA SER A 127 -46.38 -7.75 -8.13
C SER A 127 -45.40 -7.21 -7.08
N VAL A 128 -45.41 -5.89 -7.00
CA VAL A 128 -44.71 -4.98 -6.11
C VAL A 128 -45.33 -5.04 -4.71
N GLU A 129 -44.56 -5.06 -3.62
CA GLU A 129 -44.88 -4.18 -2.49
C GLU A 129 -43.72 -3.92 -1.52
N LYS A 130 -43.62 -2.64 -1.18
CA LYS A 130 -42.69 -1.96 -0.29
C LYS A 130 -43.29 -1.94 1.11
N LEU A 131 -42.53 -2.35 2.13
CA LEU A 131 -42.88 -2.09 3.53
C LEU A 131 -41.66 -1.59 4.32
N THR A 132 -41.57 -0.26 4.39
CA THR A 132 -40.97 0.54 5.47
C THR A 132 -41.66 0.22 6.80
N ILE A 133 -40.98 0.22 7.96
CA ILE A 133 -41.08 1.09 9.19
C ILE A 133 -40.01 0.61 10.22
N PRO A 134 -39.71 1.22 11.40
CA PRO A 134 -39.51 2.62 11.83
C PRO A 134 -38.16 2.87 12.55
N SER A 135 -37.79 4.15 12.66
CA SER A 135 -36.76 4.72 13.53
C SER A 135 -37.26 5.07 14.95
N GLN A 136 -36.40 4.89 15.98
CA GLN A 136 -36.19 5.65 17.24
C GLN A 136 -35.95 4.75 18.48
N PRO A 137 -35.37 5.23 19.61
CA PRO A 137 -34.44 6.35 19.84
C PRO A 137 -33.22 6.01 20.74
N LEU A 138 -32.34 7.01 20.79
CA LEU A 138 -31.16 7.27 21.62
C LEU A 138 -31.30 6.93 23.12
N LYS A 139 -30.27 6.29 23.71
CA LYS A 139 -29.95 6.36 25.15
C LYS A 139 -28.59 7.02 25.34
N SER A 140 -28.59 8.05 26.17
CA SER A 140 -27.46 8.90 26.56
C SER A 140 -26.53 8.22 27.56
N GLU A 141 -25.22 8.34 27.34
CA GLU A 141 -24.16 8.07 28.33
C GLU A 141 -23.43 9.38 28.71
N PRO A 142 -22.74 9.43 29.88
CA PRO A 142 -22.49 10.65 30.64
C PRO A 142 -21.37 11.52 30.06
N ALA A 143 -21.51 12.84 30.25
CA ALA A 143 -20.59 13.86 29.78
C ALA A 143 -19.21 13.78 30.46
N LEU A 144 -18.21 13.33 29.69
CA LEU A 144 -16.80 13.51 29.96
C LEU A 144 -16.30 14.74 29.19
N SER A 145 -15.73 15.71 29.91
CA SER A 145 -14.88 16.83 29.45
C SER A 145 -14.97 17.24 27.96
N ASN A 146 -15.78 18.26 27.68
CA ASN A 146 -16.23 18.67 26.35
C ASN A 146 -15.21 19.49 25.51
N GLN A 147 -13.90 19.26 25.69
CA GLN A 147 -12.86 19.91 24.86
C GLN A 147 -12.38 19.07 23.68
N ASP A 148 -12.70 17.76 23.65
CA ASP A 148 -12.36 16.86 22.53
C ASP A 148 -13.45 16.82 21.43
N SER A 149 -14.60 17.46 21.67
CA SER A 149 -15.73 17.52 20.74
C SER A 149 -15.58 18.57 19.64
N ILE A 150 -14.69 19.57 19.82
CA ILE A 150 -14.56 20.64 18.83
C ILE A 150 -13.71 20.16 17.66
N LYS A 151 -14.34 20.01 16.50
CA LYS A 151 -13.68 19.63 15.25
C LYS A 151 -13.45 20.85 14.36
N VAL A 152 -12.32 20.85 13.68
CA VAL A 152 -11.94 21.84 12.67
C VAL A 152 -11.96 21.15 11.31
N LYS A 153 -12.59 21.79 10.32
CA LYS A 153 -12.56 21.31 8.94
C LYS A 153 -11.27 21.76 8.25
N ILE A 154 -10.60 20.83 7.60
CA ILE A 154 -9.52 21.11 6.66
C ILE A 154 -10.06 20.79 5.27
N SER A 155 -9.89 21.72 4.32
CA SER A 155 -10.23 21.51 2.92
C SER A 155 -9.24 22.21 2.01
N GLY A 156 -9.15 21.72 0.78
CA GLY A 156 -8.25 22.27 -0.23
C GLY A 156 -8.40 21.60 -1.58
N LYS A 157 -7.48 21.96 -2.48
CA LYS A 157 -7.38 21.38 -3.83
C LYS A 157 -5.95 20.94 -4.09
N ILE A 158 -5.80 19.77 -4.68
CA ILE A 158 -4.54 19.22 -5.14
C ILE A 158 -4.51 19.31 -6.66
N VAL A 159 -3.37 19.71 -7.21
CA VAL A 159 -3.16 19.82 -8.66
C VAL A 159 -1.82 19.22 -9.03
N CYS A 160 -1.74 18.63 -10.23
CA CYS A 160 -0.45 18.27 -10.79
C CYS A 160 0.33 19.55 -11.12
N ALA A 161 1.61 19.60 -10.77
CA ALA A 161 2.45 20.77 -11.05
C ALA A 161 2.65 21.01 -12.56
N SER A 162 2.63 19.95 -13.38
CA SER A 162 2.69 20.05 -14.84
C SER A 162 1.38 20.53 -15.49
N GLY A 163 0.28 20.56 -14.73
CA GLY A 163 -1.07 20.83 -15.25
C GLY A 163 -1.75 19.62 -15.89
N GLU A 164 -1.03 18.53 -16.12
CA GLU A 164 -1.53 17.28 -16.69
C GLU A 164 -1.54 16.17 -15.63
N GLY A 165 -2.65 15.45 -15.52
CA GLY A 165 -2.77 14.31 -14.60
C GLY A 165 -3.84 14.49 -13.54
N SER A 166 -4.60 13.43 -13.30
CA SER A 166 -5.59 13.37 -12.23
C SER A 166 -4.89 13.21 -10.88
N MET A 167 -5.32 14.00 -9.89
CA MET A 167 -4.87 13.90 -8.49
C MET A 167 -5.85 13.09 -7.63
N THR A 168 -6.82 12.41 -8.25
CA THR A 168 -7.78 11.54 -7.55
C THR A 168 -7.06 10.43 -6.81
N GLY A 169 -7.52 10.16 -5.59
CA GLY A 169 -6.95 9.14 -4.74
C GLY A 169 -5.66 9.55 -4.03
N THR A 170 -5.15 10.78 -4.24
CA THR A 170 -4.04 11.33 -3.44
C THR A 170 -4.43 11.30 -1.96
N ASP A 171 -3.60 10.68 -1.14
CA ASP A 171 -3.77 10.66 0.31
C ASP A 171 -3.39 12.02 0.89
N VAL A 172 -4.27 12.57 1.71
CA VAL A 172 -4.03 13.80 2.46
C VAL A 172 -4.16 13.52 3.93
N SER A 173 -3.06 13.70 4.68
CA SER A 173 -2.97 13.29 6.07
C SER A 173 -2.43 14.38 7.01
N ILE A 174 -2.86 14.34 8.26
CA ILE A 174 -2.38 15.16 9.39
C ILE A 174 -2.47 14.32 10.67
N GLY A 175 -1.32 13.95 11.24
CA GLY A 175 -1.28 12.92 12.27
C GLY A 175 -1.91 11.63 11.74
N ASP A 176 -2.82 11.04 12.53
CA ASP A 176 -3.52 9.79 12.16
C ASP A 176 -4.76 10.01 11.27
N TYR A 177 -5.16 11.27 11.05
CA TYR A 177 -6.33 11.62 10.25
C TYR A 177 -5.94 11.75 8.79
N HIS A 178 -6.68 11.08 7.92
CA HIS A 178 -6.45 11.16 6.49
C HIS A 178 -7.76 11.12 5.70
N THR A 179 -7.67 11.58 4.45
CA THR A 179 -8.73 11.50 3.45
C THR A 179 -8.10 11.35 2.07
N LYS A 180 -8.91 11.05 1.06
CA LYS A 180 -8.47 10.99 -0.33
C LYS A 180 -9.04 12.15 -1.14
N ALA A 181 -8.23 12.70 -2.02
CA ALA A 181 -8.71 13.68 -2.99
C ALA A 181 -9.68 13.03 -3.99
N GLY A 182 -10.78 13.72 -4.29
CA GLY A 182 -11.80 13.31 -5.25
C GLY A 182 -11.38 13.50 -6.72
N GLU A 183 -12.35 13.34 -7.62
CA GLU A 183 -12.16 13.40 -9.08
C GLU A 183 -11.53 14.72 -9.58
N ASN A 184 -11.90 15.82 -8.96
CA ASN A 184 -11.40 17.16 -9.29
C ASN A 184 -10.18 17.60 -8.45
N GLY A 185 -9.59 16.67 -7.69
CA GLY A 185 -8.49 16.94 -6.75
C GLY A 185 -8.91 17.67 -5.47
N SER A 186 -10.21 17.87 -5.21
CA SER A 186 -10.67 18.44 -3.93
C SER A 186 -10.62 17.42 -2.82
N PHE A 187 -10.36 17.89 -1.60
CA PHE A 187 -10.44 17.08 -0.40
C PHE A 187 -11.04 17.91 0.74
N GLU A 188 -11.72 17.23 1.65
CA GLU A 188 -12.08 17.79 2.94
C GLU A 188 -12.19 16.69 4.01
N PHE A 189 -11.88 17.05 5.25
CA PHE A 189 -12.02 16.17 6.41
C PHE A 189 -11.99 16.98 7.71
N TRP A 190 -12.53 16.38 8.77
CA TRP A 190 -12.64 17.00 10.10
C TRP A 190 -11.63 16.38 11.06
N VAL A 191 -10.92 17.23 11.79
CA VAL A 191 -9.93 16.80 12.79
C VAL A 191 -10.16 17.53 14.12
N PRO A 192 -9.77 16.95 15.28
CA PRO A 192 -9.90 17.63 16.56
C PRO A 192 -9.12 18.94 16.63
N GLN A 193 -9.69 19.97 17.24
CA GLN A 193 -9.01 21.25 17.45
C GLN A 193 -7.75 21.11 18.31
N SER A 194 -7.72 20.12 19.21
CA SER A 194 -6.59 19.79 20.09
C SER A 194 -5.29 19.52 19.32
N LEU A 195 -5.35 19.05 18.07
CA LEU A 195 -4.17 18.89 17.20
C LEU A 195 -3.43 20.22 16.98
N PHE A 196 -4.13 21.34 16.97
CA PHE A 196 -3.54 22.66 16.68
C PHE A 196 -3.00 23.38 17.91
N SER A 197 -2.79 22.65 19.02
CA SER A 197 -2.00 23.10 20.17
C SER A 197 -0.52 23.35 19.83
N LYS A 198 -0.04 22.72 18.75
CA LYS A 198 1.30 22.91 18.17
C LYS A 198 1.23 23.07 16.65
N ASP A 199 2.37 23.40 16.04
CA ASP A 199 2.51 23.40 14.59
C ASP A 199 2.29 21.97 14.06
N GLN A 200 1.55 21.87 12.96
CA GLN A 200 1.19 20.61 12.34
C GLN A 200 1.68 20.55 10.89
N GLU A 201 1.87 19.33 10.39
CA GLU A 201 2.24 19.07 9.01
C GLU A 201 1.09 18.33 8.32
N LEU A 202 0.50 18.98 7.33
CA LEU A 202 -0.41 18.33 6.39
C LEU A 202 0.42 17.75 5.25
N ARG A 203 0.27 16.47 4.98
CA ARG A 203 1.02 15.74 3.96
C ARG A 203 0.09 15.34 2.82
N ALA A 204 0.54 15.53 1.59
CA ALA A 204 -0.11 15.00 0.39
C ALA A 204 0.81 13.97 -0.25
N GLN A 205 0.31 12.74 -0.43
CA GLN A 205 1.09 11.59 -0.88
C GLN A 205 0.37 10.83 -1.99
N MET A 206 1.08 10.57 -3.07
CA MET A 206 0.59 9.79 -4.20
C MET A 206 1.78 9.06 -4.85
N ILE A 207 1.57 7.80 -5.23
CA ILE A 207 2.59 7.01 -5.94
C ILE A 207 2.96 7.74 -7.24
N GLY A 208 4.26 7.85 -7.51
CA GLY A 208 4.79 8.58 -8.67
C GLY A 208 4.98 10.08 -8.45
N TYR A 209 4.67 10.62 -7.27
CA TYR A 209 4.82 12.04 -6.94
C TYR A 209 5.68 12.25 -5.69
N LYS A 210 6.35 13.39 -5.61
CA LYS A 210 7.07 13.81 -4.40
C LYS A 210 6.05 14.13 -3.30
N THR A 211 6.31 13.69 -2.08
CA THR A 211 5.46 14.06 -0.93
C THR A 211 5.52 15.57 -0.72
N VAL A 212 4.35 16.21 -0.64
CA VAL A 212 4.26 17.66 -0.34
C VAL A 212 3.87 17.83 1.11
N VAL A 213 4.62 18.67 1.83
CA VAL A 213 4.37 18.99 3.24
C VAL A 213 3.94 20.45 3.36
N VAL A 214 2.72 20.69 3.83
CA VAL A 214 2.17 22.02 4.13
C VAL A 214 2.20 22.23 5.63
N ARG A 215 2.99 23.20 6.10
CA ARG A 215 3.06 23.57 7.51
C ARG A 215 1.85 24.39 7.93
N LEU A 216 1.09 23.90 8.90
CA LEU A 216 -0.06 24.56 9.51
C LEU A 216 0.34 25.09 10.89
N LYS A 217 0.34 26.41 11.07
CA LYS A 217 0.67 27.04 12.35
C LYS A 217 -0.37 26.72 13.42
N LYS A 218 0.02 26.66 14.70
CA LYS A 218 -0.89 26.53 15.84
C LYS A 218 -2.02 27.58 15.84
N GLY A 219 -3.16 27.27 16.48
CA GLY A 219 -4.32 28.17 16.63
C GLY A 219 -5.51 27.85 15.71
N ASN A 220 -6.50 28.76 15.61
CA ASN A 220 -7.86 28.40 15.13
C ASN A 220 -8.12 28.61 13.63
N LYS A 221 -7.35 29.46 12.94
CA LYS A 221 -7.54 29.69 11.49
C LYS A 221 -6.79 28.62 10.69
N LYS A 222 -7.51 27.85 9.88
CA LYS A 222 -6.96 26.77 9.04
C LYS A 222 -7.62 26.84 7.66
N ALA A 223 -7.02 27.62 6.77
CA ALA A 223 -7.48 27.74 5.39
C ALA A 223 -6.29 27.52 4.46
N ILE A 224 -6.42 26.53 3.57
CA ILE A 224 -5.43 26.23 2.54
C ILE A 224 -5.85 27.00 1.30
N ASN A 225 -5.40 28.26 1.22
CA ASN A 225 -5.87 29.20 0.20
C ASN A 225 -5.23 28.98 -1.18
N LYS A 226 -4.16 28.18 -1.24
CA LYS A 226 -3.45 27.87 -2.48
C LYS A 226 -3.55 26.37 -2.76
N PRO A 227 -3.75 25.95 -4.01
CA PRO A 227 -3.70 24.53 -4.35
C PRO A 227 -2.36 23.90 -3.97
N ILE A 228 -2.41 22.68 -3.45
CA ILE A 228 -1.22 21.85 -3.18
C ILE A 228 -0.75 21.31 -4.53
N LYS A 229 0.45 21.72 -4.97
CA LYS A 229 1.03 21.29 -6.24
C LYS A 229 1.88 20.03 -6.05
N MET A 230 1.52 18.94 -6.72
CA MET A 230 2.26 17.69 -6.69
C MET A 230 3.24 17.63 -7.86
N GLU A 231 4.52 17.46 -7.58
CA GLU A 231 5.56 17.24 -8.59
C GLU A 231 5.74 15.76 -8.85
N VAL A 232 5.84 15.36 -10.12
CA VAL A 232 6.19 13.98 -10.48
C VAL A 232 7.57 13.65 -9.89
N ARG A 233 7.68 12.46 -9.29
CA ARG A 233 8.94 11.93 -8.75
C ARG A 233 9.66 11.20 -9.90
N PRO A 234 10.79 11.72 -10.39
CA PRO A 234 11.44 11.18 -11.57
C PRO A 234 11.98 9.77 -11.31
N MET A 235 11.82 8.91 -12.32
CA MET A 235 12.28 7.53 -12.30
C MET A 235 13.57 7.38 -13.09
N ILE A 236 14.54 6.70 -12.52
CA ILE A 236 15.82 6.35 -13.14
C ILE A 236 15.89 4.82 -13.25
N MET A 237 16.37 4.33 -14.38
CA MET A 237 16.66 2.90 -14.57
C MET A 237 18.11 2.71 -14.97
N GLY A 238 18.72 1.61 -14.52
CA GLY A 238 20.05 1.25 -14.98
C GLY A 238 20.75 0.21 -14.12
N LEU A 239 21.98 -0.12 -14.54
CA LEU A 239 22.83 -1.08 -13.86
C LEU A 239 23.24 -0.53 -12.49
N ILE A 240 22.91 -1.29 -11.45
CA ILE A 240 23.24 -0.96 -10.07
C ILE A 240 24.74 -1.11 -9.86
N ALA A 241 25.32 -0.12 -9.21
CA ALA A 241 26.60 -0.23 -8.54
C ALA A 241 26.44 0.20 -7.09
N THR A 242 27.13 -0.47 -6.17
CA THR A 242 27.25 -0.06 -4.78
C THR A 242 28.68 0.41 -4.53
N SER A 243 28.85 1.38 -3.65
CA SER A 243 30.16 1.73 -3.10
C SER A 243 30.12 1.60 -1.59
N ASP A 244 31.11 0.93 -1.03
CA ASP A 244 31.33 0.86 0.41
C ASP A 244 32.23 2.02 0.82
N ARG A 245 31.95 2.62 1.98
CA ARG A 245 32.74 3.71 2.55
C ARG A 245 33.12 3.42 3.99
#